data_AF-A0A151PIK6-F1
#
_entry.id   AF-A0A151PIK6-F1
#
_cell.length_a   1.000
_cell.length_b   1.000
_cell.length_c   1.000
_cell.angle_alpha   90.00
_cell.angle_beta   90.00
_cell.angle_gamma   90.00
#
_symmetry.space_group_name_H-M   'P 1'
#
loop_
_entity.id
_entity.type
_entity.pdbx_description
1 polymer ?
#
loop_
_entity_poly.entity_id
_entity_poly.type
_entity_poly.pdbx_seq_one_letter_code
_entity_poly.pdbx_strand_id
1 'polypeptide(L)' 'MIGLREMRDAFKEFDANGDGAITLAELSQAMQRLMGERLTPGDIRAVVTEADVNGDGTVDFEEFVKMMSS' A
#
# COMPACT_ATOMS: atom_id res chain seq x y z
N MET A 1 -1.49 -11.09 15.64
CA MET A 1 -1.44 -9.62 15.82
C MET A 1 -0.13 -9.18 15.22
N ILE A 2 -0.18 -8.58 14.03
CA ILE A 2 1.02 -8.07 13.36
C ILE A 2 1.52 -6.90 14.20
N GLY A 3 2.78 -6.92 14.62
CA GLY A 3 3.34 -5.84 15.43
C GLY A 3 3.48 -4.55 14.61
N LEU A 4 3.38 -3.39 15.26
CA LEU A 4 3.61 -2.07 14.65
C LEU A 4 4.93 -1.98 13.87
N ARG A 5 5.95 -2.74 14.29
CA ARG A 5 7.21 -2.88 13.55
C ARG A 5 7.02 -3.58 12.21
N GLU A 6 6.33 -4.71 12.20
CA GLU A 6 6.08 -5.48 10.99
C GLU A 6 5.21 -4.69 10.00
N MET A 7 4.21 -3.95 10.49
CA MET A 7 3.44 -3.04 9.63
C MET A 7 4.31 -1.93 9.05
N ARG A 8 5.26 -1.39 9.83
CA ARG A 8 6.16 -0.33 9.37
C ARG A 8 7.21 -0.83 8.38
N ASP A 9 7.73 -2.03 8.58
CA ASP A 9 8.65 -2.68 7.64
C ASP A 9 7.91 -3.04 6.35
N ALA A 10 6.70 -3.59 6.43
CA ALA A 10 5.86 -3.82 5.26
C ALA A 10 5.56 -2.51 4.52
N PHE A 11 5.10 -1.47 5.24
CA PHE A 11 4.80 -0.16 4.65
C PHE A 11 6.00 0.43 3.91
N LYS A 12 7.20 0.34 4.49
CA LYS A 12 8.44 0.78 3.82
C LYS A 12 8.82 -0.05 2.58
N GLU A 13 8.37 -1.28 2.50
CA GLU A 13 8.58 -2.12 1.32
C GLU A 13 7.66 -1.71 0.16
N PHE A 14 6.51 -1.11 0.49
CA PHE A 14 5.59 -0.49 -0.47
C PHE A 14 5.97 0.96 -0.81
N ASP A 15 6.30 1.77 0.20
CA ASP A 15 6.72 3.18 0.09
C ASP A 15 8.19 3.28 -0.37
N ALA A 16 8.38 3.32 -1.69
CA ALA A 16 9.69 3.34 -2.30
C ALA A 16 10.42 4.68 -2.11
N ASN A 17 9.67 5.78 -2.01
CA ASN A 17 10.20 7.13 -1.91
C ASN A 17 10.43 7.55 -0.43
N GLY A 18 9.73 6.94 0.51
CA GLY A 18 9.88 7.18 1.95
C GLY A 18 9.13 8.40 2.48
N ASP A 19 8.13 8.91 1.75
CA ASP A 19 7.35 10.11 2.12
C ASP A 19 6.24 9.81 3.12
N GLY A 20 5.97 8.52 3.41
CA GLY A 20 4.95 8.12 4.35
C GLY A 20 3.57 7.89 3.72
N ALA A 21 3.46 7.95 2.39
CA ALA A 21 2.23 7.68 1.64
C ALA A 21 2.52 6.74 0.46
N ILE A 22 1.73 5.68 0.30
CA ILE A 22 1.91 4.76 -0.83
C ILE A 22 1.09 5.27 -2.00
N THR A 23 1.76 5.76 -3.03
CA THR A 23 1.09 6.14 -4.27
C THR A 23 0.72 4.92 -5.11
N LEU A 24 -0.23 5.09 -6.04
CA LEU A 24 -0.63 4.05 -6.99
C LEU A 24 0.55 3.52 -7.83
N ALA A 25 1.53 4.38 -8.12
CA ALA A 25 2.76 4.01 -8.81
C ALA A 25 3.65 3.11 -7.95
N GLU A 26 3.78 3.44 -6.66
CA GLU A 26 4.60 2.68 -5.71
C GLU A 26 3.97 1.35 -5.36
N LEU A 27 2.66 1.32 -5.12
CA LEU A 27 1.91 0.09 -4.92
C LEU A 27 2.07 -0.85 -6.12
N SER A 28 1.99 -0.30 -7.35
CA SER A 28 2.22 -1.06 -8.59
C SER A 28 3.62 -1.70 -8.62
N GLN A 29 4.66 -0.92 -8.30
CA GLN A 29 6.03 -1.44 -8.29
C GLN A 29 6.26 -2.47 -7.20
N ALA A 30 5.74 -2.22 -5.99
CA ALA A 30 5.89 -3.11 -4.86
C ALA A 30 5.12 -4.43 -5.08
N MET A 31 3.89 -4.37 -5.59
CA MET A 31 3.10 -5.55 -5.95
C MET A 31 3.77 -6.38 -7.04
N GLN A 32 4.36 -5.75 -8.07
CA GLN A 32 5.15 -6.47 -9.07
C GLN A 32 6.36 -7.18 -8.47
N ARG A 33 6.99 -6.59 -7.45
CA ARG A 33 8.14 -7.20 -6.76
C ARG A 33 7.75 -8.33 -5.81
N LEU A 34 6.64 -8.17 -5.10
CA LEU A 34 6.17 -9.10 -4.07
C LEU A 34 5.45 -10.32 -4.63
N MET A 35 4.51 -10.10 -5.55
CA MET A 35 3.68 -11.18 -6.11
C MET A 35 4.24 -11.73 -7.43
N GLY A 36 5.15 -11.00 -8.09
CA GLY A 36 5.73 -11.42 -9.38
C GLY A 36 4.74 -11.41 -10.55
N GLU A 37 3.46 -11.17 -10.30
CA GLU A 37 2.41 -11.03 -11.30
C GLU A 37 2.26 -9.57 -11.75
N ARG A 38 2.04 -9.39 -13.05
CA ARG A 38 1.66 -8.09 -13.62
C ARG A 38 0.19 -7.83 -13.28
N LEU A 39 -0.06 -7.31 -12.09
CA LEU A 39 -1.35 -6.69 -11.80
C LEU A 39 -1.59 -5.55 -12.79
N THR A 40 -2.82 -5.45 -13.29
CA THR A 40 -3.15 -4.35 -14.20
C THR A 40 -3.34 -3.06 -13.41
N PRO A 41 -3.17 -1.89 -14.05
CA PRO A 41 -3.45 -0.61 -13.39
C PRO A 41 -4.87 -0.52 -12.82
N GLY A 42 -5.82 -1.29 -13.37
CA GLY A 42 -7.19 -1.38 -12.87
C GLY A 42 -7.28 -2.12 -11.54
N ASP A 43 -6.58 -3.24 -11.39
CA ASP A 43 -6.54 -4.02 -10.14
C ASP A 43 -5.86 -3.23 -9.02
N ILE A 44 -4.73 -2.59 -9.33
CA ILE A 44 -3.99 -1.74 -8.38
C ILE A 44 -4.86 -0.57 -7.94
N ARG A 45 -5.57 0.06 -8.88
CA ARG A 45 -6.49 1.16 -8.56
C ARG A 45 -7.64 0.70 -7.66
N ALA A 46 -8.19 -0.49 -7.88
CA ALA A 46 -9.24 -1.03 -7.02
C ALA A 46 -8.72 -1.22 -5.59
N VAL A 47 -7.52 -1.79 -5.42
CA VAL A 47 -6.88 -1.96 -4.11
C VAL A 47 -6.60 -0.63 -3.44
N VAL A 48 -6.04 0.35 -4.17
CA VAL A 48 -5.80 1.70 -3.63
C VAL A 48 -7.12 2.32 -3.21
N THR A 49 -8.15 2.33 -4.06
CA THR A 49 -9.46 2.94 -3.73
C THR A 49 -10.15 2.25 -2.55
N GLU A 50 -9.88 0.96 -2.32
CA GLU A 50 -10.44 0.25 -1.16
C GLU A 50 -9.68 0.55 0.13
N ALA A 51 -8.36 0.80 0.04
CA ALA A 51 -7.51 1.18 1.16
C ALA A 51 -7.57 2.69 1.49
N ASP A 52 -7.78 3.52 0.47
CA ASP A 52 -7.88 4.98 0.50
C ASP A 52 -9.26 5.39 1.05
N VAL A 53 -9.29 5.65 2.36
CA VAL A 53 -10.51 6.04 3.10
C VAL A 53 -10.73 7.55 2.98
N ASN A 54 -9.66 8.31 2.86
CA ASN A 54 -9.69 9.76 2.80
C ASN A 54 -9.99 10.31 1.37
N GLY A 55 -9.81 9.48 0.34
CA GLY A 55 -10.07 9.76 -1.07
C GLY A 55 -9.00 10.62 -1.76
N ASP A 56 -7.77 10.66 -1.25
CA ASP A 56 -6.68 11.49 -1.77
C ASP A 56 -5.86 10.82 -2.89
N GLY A 57 -6.15 9.54 -3.17
CA GLY A 57 -5.50 8.73 -4.20
C GLY A 57 -4.17 8.11 -3.76
N THR A 58 -3.83 8.21 -2.48
CA THR A 58 -2.68 7.57 -1.84
C THR A 58 -3.13 6.79 -0.60
N VAL A 59 -2.24 5.97 -0.05
CA VAL A 59 -2.54 5.21 1.18
C VAL A 59 -1.56 5.65 2.25
N ASP A 60 -2.06 6.34 3.26
CA ASP A 60 -1.27 6.74 4.43
C ASP A 60 -0.96 5.55 5.34
N PHE A 61 0.05 5.71 6.19
CA PHE A 61 0.38 4.69 7.20
C PHE A 61 -0.82 4.33 8.10
N GLU A 62 -1.65 5.30 8.49
CA GLU A 62 -2.86 5.03 9.29
C GLU A 62 -3.88 4.18 8.53
N GLU A 63 -4.10 4.47 7.24
CA GLU A 63 -5.03 3.74 6.39
C GLU A 63 -4.55 2.31 6.14
N PHE A 64 -3.26 2.14 5.88
CA PHE A 64 -2.63 0.82 5.73
C PHE A 64 -2.77 -0.04 6.99
N VAL A 65 -2.52 0.55 8.18
CA VAL A 65 -2.70 -0.14 9.47
C VAL A 65 -4.16 -0.54 9.66
N LYS A 66 -5.10 0.33 9.28
CA LYS A 66 -6.55 0.08 9.40
C LYS A 66 -6.99 -1.06 8.48
N MET A 67 -6.45 -1.12 7.26
CA MET A 67 -6.68 -2.21 6.32
C MET A 67 -6.17 -3.55 6.87
N MET A 68 -4.96 -3.57 7.44
CA MET A 68 -4.31 -4.80 7.94
C MET A 68 -4.78 -5.25 9.33
N SER A 69 -5.42 -4.34 10.09
CA SER A 69 -5.94 -4.63 11.43
C SER A 69 -7.44 -4.96 11.45
N SER A 70 -8.12 -4.91 10.29
CA SER A 70 -9.55 -5.26 10.15
C SER A 70 -9.77 -6.75 9.88
#